data_AF-A0A4S4LEZ0-F1
#
_entry.id   AF-A0A4S4LEZ0-F1
#
_cell.length_a   1.000
_cell.length_b   1.000
_cell.length_c   1.000
_cell.angle_alpha   90.00
_cell.angle_beta   90.00
_cell.angle_gamma   90.00
#
_symmetry.space_group_name_H-M   'P 1'
#
loop_
_entity.id
_entity.type
_entity.pdbx_description
1 polymer ?
#
loop_
_entity_poly.entity_id
_entity_poly.type
_entity_poly.pdbx_seq_one_letter_code
_entity_poly.pdbx_strand_id
1 'polypeptide(L)'
;MSDDCPEVKDDSGVETATEGTVGKHFVNHKLSYRSQEAQELYDAIDAIKDPDSDRARKITPRVPGAIIQCLPLKVYSLKDRIRAWQVKPEVLAENPQLFRVGRVVKSGDLWDDQGEPTEEDFEK
;
A
#
# COMPACT_ATOMS: atom_id res chain seq x y z
N MET A 1 -7.96 -17.83 -12.50
CA MET A 1 -7.31 -16.58 -12.94
C MET A 1 -6.46 -16.14 -11.78
N SER A 2 -5.17 -15.88 -11.97
CA SER A 2 -4.31 -15.47 -10.85
C SER A 2 -4.65 -14.03 -10.48
N ASP A 3 -5.40 -13.85 -9.40
CA ASP A 3 -5.78 -12.54 -8.82
C ASP A 3 -4.63 -11.82 -8.08
N ASP A 4 -3.40 -12.31 -8.26
CA ASP A 4 -2.23 -11.70 -7.64
C ASP A 4 -1.84 -10.43 -8.39
N CYS A 5 -1.44 -9.40 -7.63
CA CYS A 5 -0.96 -8.17 -8.20
C CYS A 5 0.11 -8.49 -9.24
N PRO A 6 0.05 -7.87 -10.44
CA PRO A 6 1.10 -8.07 -11.42
C PRO A 6 2.43 -7.75 -10.73
N GLU A 7 3.43 -8.61 -10.93
CA GLU A 7 4.79 -8.32 -10.52
C GLU A 7 5.21 -7.07 -11.28
N VAL A 8 5.09 -5.92 -10.62
CA VAL A 8 5.60 -4.66 -11.15
C VAL A 8 7.09 -4.81 -11.05
N LYS A 9 7.74 -5.02 -12.20
CA LYS A 9 9.18 -4.88 -12.26
C LYS A 9 9.48 -3.50 -11.69
N ASP A 10 10.31 -3.45 -10.65
CA ASP A 10 10.85 -2.20 -10.16
C ASP A 10 11.45 -1.48 -11.36
N ASP A 11 10.72 -0.51 -11.89
CA ASP A 11 11.18 0.35 -12.97
C ASP A 11 12.12 1.41 -12.35
N SER A 12 13.08 0.91 -11.57
CA SER A 12 14.21 1.64 -11.02
C SER A 12 15.09 2.05 -12.19
N GLY A 13 14.66 3.08 -12.93
CA GLY A 13 15.30 3.51 -14.16
C GLY A 13 14.41 4.17 -15.20
N VAL A 14 13.15 4.51 -14.92
CA VAL A 14 12.35 5.30 -15.88
C VAL A 14 12.92 6.72 -15.94
N GLU A 15 13.76 6.96 -16.94
CA GLU A 15 14.26 8.28 -17.33
C GLU A 15 13.15 9.05 -18.04
N THR A 16 12.19 9.62 -17.30
CA THR A 16 11.27 10.60 -17.89
C THR A 16 11.90 11.98 -17.85
N ALA A 17 12.25 12.48 -19.03
CA ALA A 17 12.77 13.82 -19.23
C ALA A 17 11.68 14.87 -18.98
N THR A 18 11.60 15.37 -17.75
CA THR A 18 11.00 16.68 -17.46
C THR A 18 12.12 17.68 -17.25
N GLU A 19 12.24 18.62 -18.19
CA GLU A 19 13.10 19.81 -18.22
C GLU A 19 14.32 19.81 -17.26
N GLY A 20 15.47 19.37 -17.78
CA GLY A 20 16.77 19.91 -17.39
C GLY A 20 17.59 19.16 -16.34
N THR A 21 17.12 18.05 -15.76
CA THR A 21 18.00 17.19 -14.93
C THR A 21 17.55 15.72 -15.01
N VAL A 22 18.36 14.87 -15.65
CA VAL A 22 18.15 13.41 -15.66
C VAL A 22 18.50 12.88 -14.26
N GLY A 23 17.53 12.92 -13.35
CA GLY A 23 17.62 12.32 -12.02
C GLY A 23 16.98 10.93 -12.01
N LYS A 24 17.49 10.02 -11.18
CA LYS A 24 16.75 8.80 -10.84
C LYS A 24 15.50 9.20 -10.05
N HIS A 25 14.34 8.64 -10.38
CA HIS A 25 13.09 8.83 -9.65
C HIS A 25 12.54 7.46 -9.27
N PHE A 26 11.84 7.37 -8.14
CA PHE A 26 11.07 6.18 -7.79
C PHE A 26 9.61 6.36 -8.20
N VAL A 27 9.05 5.40 -8.93
CA VAL A 27 7.64 5.44 -9.31
C VAL A 27 6.81 4.86 -8.17
N ASN A 28 5.92 5.67 -7.59
CA ASN A 28 4.98 5.26 -6.55
C ASN A 28 3.63 4.92 -7.20
N HIS A 29 3.29 3.63 -7.25
CA HIS A 29 2.02 3.18 -7.80
C HIS A 29 0.92 3.10 -6.75
N LYS A 30 -0.24 3.69 -7.06
CA LYS A 30 -1.44 3.57 -6.23
C LYS A 30 -2.12 2.22 -6.50
N LEU A 31 -2.51 1.50 -5.44
CA LEU A 31 -3.20 0.22 -5.56
C LEU A 31 -4.72 0.44 -5.60
N SER A 32 -5.41 -0.19 -6.55
CA SER A 32 -6.84 0.07 -6.80
C SER A 32 -7.76 -0.30 -5.63
N TYR A 33 -7.36 -1.30 -4.83
CA TYR A 33 -8.14 -1.77 -3.69
C TYR A 33 -8.08 -0.82 -2.48
N ARG A 34 -7.14 0.13 -2.43
CA ARG A 34 -6.94 0.98 -1.26
C ARG A 34 -8.13 1.89 -1.01
N SER A 35 -8.56 1.97 0.24
CA SER A 35 -9.56 2.95 0.68
C SER A 35 -9.04 4.38 0.46
N GLN A 36 -9.97 5.34 0.38
CA GLN A 36 -9.63 6.75 0.27
C GLN A 36 -8.81 7.22 1.48
N GLU A 37 -9.24 6.84 2.69
CA GLU A 37 -8.54 7.16 3.94
C GLU A 37 -7.09 6.67 3.95
N ALA A 38 -6.85 5.42 3.55
CA ALA A 38 -5.49 4.90 3.45
C ALA A 38 -4.66 5.66 2.40
N GLN A 39 -5.26 6.02 1.27
CA GLN A 39 -4.55 6.78 0.24
C GLN A 39 -4.19 8.20 0.72
N GLU A 40 -5.10 8.88 1.42
CA GLU A 40 -4.86 10.19 2.01
C GLU A 40 -3.74 10.15 3.06
N LEU A 41 -3.71 9.11 3.90
CA LEU A 41 -2.61 8.90 4.84
C LEU A 41 -1.25 8.78 4.14
N TYR A 42 -1.16 7.95 3.09
CA TYR A 42 0.09 7.78 2.35
C TYR A 42 0.50 9.06 1.61
N ASP A 43 -0.46 9.74 0.98
CA ASP A 43 -0.21 11.01 0.29
C ASP A 43 0.28 12.08 1.28
N ALA A 44 -0.27 12.12 2.51
CA ALA A 44 0.18 13.01 3.56
C ALA A 44 1.61 12.70 4.03
N ILE A 45 1.95 11.41 4.22
CA ILE A 45 3.30 10.98 4.61
C ILE A 45 4.32 11.35 3.52
N ASP A 46 4.01 11.08 2.25
CA ASP A 46 4.91 11.39 1.13
C ASP A 46 5.09 12.91 0.92
N ALA A 47 4.13 13.75 1.36
CA ALA A 47 4.25 15.21 1.30
C ALA A 47 5.17 15.80 2.38
N ILE A 48 5.52 15.04 3.43
CA ILE A 48 6.40 15.50 4.52
C ILE A 48 7.83 15.61 3.99
N LYS A 49 8.36 16.83 3.98
CA LYS A 49 9.77 17.08 3.66
C LYS A 49 10.67 16.68 4.82
N ASP A 50 11.85 16.15 4.50
CA ASP A 50 12.87 15.88 5.52
C ASP A 50 13.31 17.22 6.16
N PRO A 51 13.29 17.33 7.50
CA PRO A 51 13.71 18.54 8.20
C PRO A 51 15.22 18.84 8.03
N ASP A 52 16.04 17.83 7.71
CA ASP A 52 17.46 17.98 7.44
C ASP A 52 17.70 18.22 5.94
N SER A 53 18.17 19.42 5.60
CA SER A 53 18.40 19.82 4.21
C SER A 53 19.47 18.99 3.48
N ASP A 54 20.45 18.44 4.20
CA ASP A 54 21.49 17.61 3.60
C ASP A 54 20.99 16.21 3.28
N ARG A 55 20.03 15.71 4.08
CA ARG A 55 19.31 14.46 3.79
C ARG A 55 18.29 14.67 2.68
N ALA A 56 17.53 15.76 2.72
CA ALA A 56 16.55 16.11 1.69
C ALA A 56 17.15 16.11 0.28
N ARG A 57 18.39 16.61 0.11
CA ARG A 57 19.11 16.61 -1.17
C ARG A 57 19.52 15.23 -1.67
N LYS A 58 19.65 14.25 -0.78
CA LYS A 58 20.02 12.87 -1.11
C LYS A 58 18.80 11.98 -1.35
N ILE A 59 17.60 12.47 -1.02
CA ILE A 59 16.36 11.72 -1.25
C ILE A 59 16.09 11.67 -2.74
N THR A 60 15.95 10.46 -3.25
CA THR A 60 15.44 10.22 -4.59
C THR A 60 13.96 10.60 -4.62
N PRO A 61 13.54 11.57 -5.46
CA PRO A 61 12.15 11.98 -5.56
C PRO A 61 11.24 10.81 -5.98
N ARG A 62 10.05 10.75 -5.36
CA ARG A 62 8.99 9.82 -5.75
C ARG A 62 8.02 10.52 -6.71
N VAL A 63 7.70 9.87 -7.81
CA VAL A 63 6.74 10.36 -8.79
C VAL A 63 5.51 9.44 -8.83
N PRO A 64 4.29 9.99 -8.92
CA PRO A 64 3.08 9.18 -8.98
C PRO A 64 3.05 8.38 -10.29
N GLY A 65 2.90 7.05 -10.16
CA GLY A 65 2.75 6.13 -11.27
C GLY A 65 1.29 5.79 -11.59
N ALA A 66 1.10 4.91 -12.56
CA ALA A 66 -0.21 4.38 -12.91
C ALA A 66 -0.86 3.61 -11.74
N ILE A 67 -2.19 3.64 -11.67
CA ILE A 67 -2.94 2.83 -10.70
C ILE A 67 -2.83 1.36 -11.10
N ILE A 68 -2.38 0.52 -10.18
CA ILE A 68 -2.31 -0.93 -10.37
C ILE A 68 -3.64 -1.53 -9.95
N GLN A 69 -4.27 -2.26 -10.87
CA GLN A 69 -5.48 -3.02 -10.62
C GLN A 69 -5.11 -4.37 -10.00
N CYS A 70 -5.37 -4.57 -8.71
CA CYS A 70 -5.20 -5.87 -8.06
C CYS A 70 -5.97 -6.02 -6.75
N LEU A 71 -5.96 -7.23 -6.20
CA LEU A 71 -6.45 -7.54 -4.85
C LEU A 71 -5.28 -7.58 -3.83
N PRO A 72 -5.57 -7.43 -2.52
CA PRO A 72 -4.55 -7.57 -1.49
C PRO A 72 -3.79 -8.90 -1.59
N LEU A 73 -2.47 -8.86 -1.43
CA LEU A 73 -1.61 -10.05 -1.49
C LEU A 73 -1.79 -10.91 -0.23
N LYS A 74 -1.57 -12.22 -0.40
CA LYS A 74 -1.54 -13.14 0.75
C LYS A 74 -0.17 -13.06 1.41
N VAL A 75 -0.14 -12.80 2.71
CA VAL A 75 1.08 -12.76 3.51
C VAL A 75 0.95 -13.67 4.73
N TYR A 76 2.09 -14.20 5.18
CA TYR A 76 2.16 -15.19 6.24
C TYR A 76 2.17 -14.56 7.64
N SER A 77 2.69 -13.33 7.79
CA SER A 77 2.78 -12.65 9.09
C SER A 77 1.70 -11.59 9.25
N LEU A 78 1.15 -11.46 10.47
CA LEU A 78 0.09 -10.51 10.74
C LEU A 78 0.53 -9.05 10.57
N LYS A 79 1.77 -8.75 10.94
CA LYS A 79 2.37 -7.40 10.83
C LYS A 79 2.38 -6.85 9.40
N ASP A 80 2.45 -7.73 8.41
CA ASP A 80 2.56 -7.37 6.99
C ASP A 80 1.20 -7.42 6.29
N ARG A 81 0.15 -7.83 7.01
CA ARG A 81 -1.17 -8.09 6.43
C ARG A 81 -2.01 -6.82 6.42
N ILE A 82 -2.69 -6.61 5.30
CA ILE A 82 -3.56 -5.46 5.09
C ILE A 82 -4.75 -5.50 6.08
N ARG A 83 -5.06 -4.35 6.67
CA ARG A 83 -6.21 -4.16 7.56
C ARG A 83 -7.46 -3.81 6.76
N ALA A 84 -8.63 -4.15 7.28
CA ALA A 84 -9.90 -3.89 6.60
C ALA A 84 -10.11 -2.40 6.26
N TRP A 85 -9.79 -1.49 7.17
CA TRP A 85 -9.89 -0.04 6.93
C TRP A 85 -9.03 0.45 5.75
N GLN A 86 -7.97 -0.29 5.38
CA GLN A 86 -7.11 0.06 4.25
C GLN A 86 -7.70 -0.36 2.89
N VAL A 87 -8.79 -1.13 2.88
CA VAL A 87 -9.44 -1.65 1.67
C VAL A 87 -10.78 -0.96 1.48
N LYS A 88 -11.13 -0.66 0.23
CA LYS A 88 -12.46 -0.11 -0.10
C LYS A 88 -13.59 -1.03 0.37
N PRO A 89 -14.67 -0.50 0.97
CA PRO A 89 -15.82 -1.29 1.40
C PRO A 89 -16.43 -2.12 0.26
N GLU A 90 -16.50 -1.55 -0.95
CA GLU A 90 -17.03 -2.25 -2.13
C GLU A 90 -16.21 -3.50 -2.48
N VAL A 91 -14.88 -3.40 -2.41
CA VAL A 91 -13.97 -4.53 -2.69
C VAL A 91 -14.12 -5.63 -1.65
N LEU A 92 -14.30 -5.28 -0.37
CA LEU A 92 -14.55 -6.25 0.70
C LEU A 92 -15.92 -6.92 0.57
N ALA A 93 -16.95 -6.18 0.15
CA ALA A 93 -18.29 -6.71 -0.08
C ALA A 93 -18.33 -7.68 -1.26
N GLU A 94 -17.61 -7.37 -2.35
CA GLU A 94 -17.50 -8.24 -3.53
C GLU A 94 -16.59 -9.46 -3.27
N ASN A 95 -15.66 -9.36 -2.33
CA ASN A 95 -14.63 -10.38 -2.07
C ASN A 95 -14.56 -10.81 -0.59
N PRO A 96 -15.64 -11.39 -0.02
CA PRO A 96 -15.65 -11.82 1.39
C PRO A 96 -14.60 -12.91 1.70
N GLN A 97 -14.09 -13.61 0.68
CA GLN A 97 -13.01 -14.57 0.81
C GLN A 97 -11.70 -13.95 1.29
N LEU A 98 -11.47 -12.65 1.10
CA LEU A 98 -10.21 -11.98 1.48
C LEU A 98 -9.88 -12.14 2.97
N PHE A 99 -10.90 -12.16 3.83
CA PHE A 99 -10.74 -12.45 5.26
C PHE A 99 -10.40 -13.93 5.51
N ARG A 100 -11.03 -14.85 4.78
CA ARG A 100 -10.87 -16.29 4.97
C ARG A 100 -9.50 -16.79 4.52
N VAL A 101 -8.98 -16.25 3.42
CA VAL A 101 -7.68 -16.67 2.85
C VAL A 101 -6.49 -15.97 3.51
N GLY A 102 -6.73 -15.13 4.51
CA GLY A 102 -5.67 -14.38 5.21
C GLY A 102 -5.01 -13.31 4.33
N ARG A 103 -5.75 -12.70 3.41
CA ARG A 103 -5.28 -11.54 2.63
C ARG A 103 -5.58 -10.23 3.36
N VAL A 104 -6.68 -10.18 4.10
CA VAL A 104 -7.12 -9.02 4.88
C VAL A 104 -7.44 -9.44 6.31
N VAL A 105 -7.08 -8.59 7.26
CA VAL A 105 -7.42 -8.73 8.69
C VAL A 105 -8.60 -7.84 9.00
N LYS A 106 -9.55 -8.37 9.76
CA LYS A 106 -10.57 -7.53 10.39
C LYS A 106 -9.89 -6.52 11.29
N SER A 107 -10.14 -5.23 11.07
CA SER A 107 -9.89 -4.21 12.07
C SER A 107 -11.20 -3.96 12.81
N GLY A 108 -11.14 -3.67 14.11
CA GLY A 108 -12.27 -3.04 14.79
C GLY A 108 -12.60 -1.70 14.11
N ASP A 109 -13.83 -1.24 14.27
CA ASP A 109 -14.27 0.08 13.79
C ASP A 109 -13.47 1.23 14.47
N LEU A 110 -12.92 0.94 15.66
CA LEU A 110 -12.00 1.78 16.42
C LEU A 110 -10.82 0.93 16.92
N TRP A 111 -9.68 1.57 17.15
CA TRP A 111 -8.42 0.96 17.60
C TRP A 111 -8.49 0.24 18.96
N ASP A 112 -9.64 0.28 19.64
CA ASP A 112 -9.85 -0.18 21.02
C ASP A 112 -11.06 -1.12 21.23
N ASP A 113 -11.99 -1.21 20.28
CA ASP A 113 -13.26 -1.94 20.52
C ASP A 113 -13.19 -3.46 20.29
N GLN A 114 -12.18 -3.93 19.57
CA GLN A 114 -11.85 -5.35 19.42
C GLN A 114 -10.37 -5.50 19.68
N GLY A 115 -10.01 -6.29 20.69
CA GLY A 115 -8.61 -6.54 21.04
C GLY A 115 -7.76 -6.84 19.81
N GLU A 116 -6.52 -6.37 19.82
CA GLU A 116 -5.63 -6.52 18.67
C GLU A 116 -5.60 -7.99 18.21
N PRO A 117 -5.78 -8.26 16.90
CA PRO A 117 -5.66 -9.61 16.39
C PRO A 117 -4.26 -10.16 16.74
N THR A 118 -4.21 -11.40 17.21
CA THR A 118 -2.96 -12.10 17.54
C THR A 118 -2.62 -13.12 16.46
N GLU A 119 -1.36 -13.53 16.34
CA GLU A 119 -0.96 -14.55 15.34
C GLU A 119 -1.75 -15.86 15.52
N GLU A 120 -2.10 -16.21 16.77
CA GLU A 120 -2.90 -17.39 17.13
C GLU A 120 -4.31 -17.38 16.55
N ASP A 121 -4.90 -16.19 16.31
CA ASP A 121 -6.21 -16.06 15.67
C ASP A 121 -6.21 -16.55 14.21
N PHE A 122 -5.02 -16.82 13.64
CA PHE A 122 -4.83 -17.17 12.24
C PHE A 122 -4.15 -18.53 12.01
N GLU A 123 -3.74 -19.25 13.06
CA GLU A 123 -3.05 -20.55 12.96
C GLU A 123 -3.99 -21.77 12.75
N LYS A 124 -5.21 -21.59 12.20
CA LYS A 124 -6.15 -22.70 11.93
C LYS A 124 -6.23 -23.12 10.46
#